data_AF-X7E2D0-F1
#
_entry.id   AF-X7E2D0-F1
#
_cell.length_a   1.000
_cell.length_b   1.000
_cell.length_c   1.000
_cell.angle_alpha   90.00
_cell.angle_beta   90.00
_cell.angle_gamma   90.00
#
_symmetry.space_group_name_H-M   'P 1'
#
loop_
_entity.id
_entity.type
_entity.pdbx_description
1 polymer ?
#
loop_
_entity_poly.entity_id
_entity_poly.type
_entity_poly.pdbx_seq_one_letter_code
_entity_poly.pdbx_strand_id
1 'polypeptide(L)'
;MLLWQWALIASSVFFFLVFMLVFFRYLSVRKAAVDLGATLSTDDSDGDELLGVSSEEKEQWLVLLRQQKKICVELLKGSPNSDFQGKASLSCWSIFLDVEIHIIEHSVPDSKVLALLEAFKKILAKIDRAQEIDELFKSLKVNQSLLDELNGVIQQVEDKASSQVDTRSELNDHLNEIQEQLAQEPELDQSLAALRAEMASMCEFSERLKLHLDEVKEEGESSAYADTLSAFLNETDQSIFLDSMSLELDDKVLDLKQLAAYQKNIIVDLKEQVRNAKDSQKDEKHVGIYDVFIVRLEKSLLESGRVVKRLERKLESLQTIKYNLNIDIAKRDKALKTKEALLEVGENEERAAQGIDIYGVFDAERSTMKNMEDLLHQESFTEETDAFANEQSSKLGALRLMVNESELYVEMLERDLDKAHVLRESLERRLLDTNELAEVSIDDSFTAMEHRDLEEIENLREVNEELEAERKRLDAELRDGVTQSEELIELQKKVDELDDKIANIQEQYVEMEERYLTALMSKEDK
;
A
#
# COMPACT_ATOMS: atom_id res chain seq x y z
N MET A 1 -19.97 23.97 -48.41
CA MET A 1 -21.17 24.50 -47.70
C MET A 1 -22.47 24.31 -48.50
N LEU A 2 -22.60 24.85 -49.73
CA LEU A 2 -23.86 24.80 -50.49
C LEU A 2 -24.30 23.38 -50.93
N LEU A 3 -23.40 22.54 -51.45
CA LEU A 3 -23.75 21.19 -51.94
C LEU A 3 -24.29 20.25 -50.85
N TRP A 4 -23.79 20.38 -49.63
CA TRP A 4 -24.22 19.54 -48.50
C TRP A 4 -25.63 19.92 -48.02
N GLN A 5 -25.97 21.21 -48.07
CA GLN A 5 -27.32 21.71 -47.75
C GLN A 5 -28.35 21.25 -48.80
N TRP A 6 -27.98 21.27 -50.09
CA TRP A 6 -28.87 20.76 -51.16
C TRP A 6 -29.07 19.24 -51.08
N ALA A 7 -28.04 18.47 -50.70
CA ALA A 7 -28.17 17.04 -50.46
C ALA A 7 -29.10 16.71 -49.27
N LEU A 8 -29.05 17.52 -48.21
CA LEU A 8 -29.89 17.36 -47.01
C LEU A 8 -31.35 17.73 -47.29
N ILE A 9 -31.59 18.77 -48.10
CA ILE A 9 -32.93 19.15 -48.59
C ILE A 9 -33.49 18.06 -49.50
N ALA A 10 -32.70 17.54 -50.44
CA ALA A 10 -33.13 16.47 -51.33
C ALA A 10 -33.48 15.19 -50.57
N SER A 11 -32.67 14.83 -49.56
CA SER A 11 -32.93 13.70 -48.66
C SER A 11 -34.22 13.91 -47.86
N SER A 12 -34.43 15.09 -47.29
CA SER A 12 -35.65 15.43 -46.54
C SER A 12 -36.91 15.34 -47.39
N VAL A 13 -36.87 15.84 -48.63
CA VAL A 13 -38.00 15.73 -49.57
C VAL A 13 -38.28 14.27 -49.94
N PHE A 14 -37.23 13.47 -50.12
CA PHE A 14 -37.38 12.03 -50.40
C PHE A 14 -38.03 11.29 -49.23
N PHE A 15 -37.58 11.54 -47.99
CA PHE A 15 -38.20 10.96 -46.79
C PHE A 15 -39.65 11.39 -46.63
N PHE A 16 -39.98 12.64 -46.95
CA PHE A 16 -41.37 13.13 -46.88
C PHE A 16 -42.27 12.44 -47.91
N LEU A 17 -41.78 12.19 -49.13
CA LEU A 17 -42.51 11.45 -50.15
C LEU A 17 -42.74 9.98 -49.76
N VAL A 18 -41.73 9.33 -49.19
CA VAL A 18 -41.86 7.96 -48.66
C VAL A 18 -42.88 7.92 -47.51
N PHE A 19 -42.84 8.91 -46.61
CA PHE A 19 -43.80 9.02 -45.51
C PHE A 19 -45.24 9.20 -46.03
N MET A 20 -45.44 10.04 -47.04
CA MET A 20 -46.76 10.22 -47.65
C MET A 20 -47.25 8.93 -48.32
N LEU A 21 -46.38 8.18 -49.01
CA LEU A 21 -46.75 6.88 -49.60
C LEU A 21 -47.16 5.86 -48.54
N VAL A 22 -46.43 5.79 -47.41
CA VAL A 22 -46.77 4.90 -46.29
C VAL A 22 -48.08 5.35 -45.64
N PHE A 23 -48.29 6.65 -45.48
CA PHE A 23 -49.52 7.21 -44.92
C PHE A 23 -50.75 6.94 -45.80
N PHE A 24 -50.62 7.08 -47.12
CA PHE A 24 -51.67 6.72 -48.07
C PHE A 24 -51.94 5.21 -48.10
N ARG A 25 -50.90 4.37 -48.01
CA ARG A 25 -51.06 2.91 -47.88
C ARG A 25 -51.76 2.54 -46.58
N TYR A 26 -51.41 3.19 -45.46
CA TYR A 26 -52.05 2.99 -44.17
C TYR A 26 -53.54 3.39 -44.20
N LEU A 27 -53.88 4.53 -44.80
CA LEU A 27 -55.26 4.95 -44.99
C LEU A 27 -56.04 4.01 -45.92
N SER A 28 -55.41 3.49 -46.97
CA SER A 28 -56.02 2.52 -47.88
C SER A 28 -56.31 1.19 -47.18
N VAL A 29 -55.36 0.68 -46.39
CA VAL A 29 -55.54 -0.54 -45.58
C VAL A 29 -56.61 -0.32 -44.50
N ARG A 30 -56.64 0.86 -43.85
CA ARG A 30 -57.69 1.21 -42.89
C ARG A 30 -59.06 1.27 -43.56
N LYS A 31 -59.17 1.78 -44.78
CA LYS A 31 -60.42 1.82 -45.54
C LYS A 31 -60.88 0.41 -45.95
N ALA A 32 -59.95 -0.44 -46.39
CA ALA A 32 -60.21 -1.85 -46.69
C ALA A 32 -60.63 -2.65 -45.44
N ALA A 33 -60.06 -2.35 -44.27
CA ALA A 33 -60.47 -2.98 -43.00
C ALA A 33 -61.87 -2.53 -42.53
N VAL A 34 -62.27 -1.28 -42.83
CA VAL A 34 -63.63 -0.79 -42.55
C VAL A 34 -64.65 -1.40 -43.52
N ASP A 35 -64.31 -1.58 -44.79
CA ASP A 35 -65.17 -2.29 -45.76
C ASP A 35 -65.31 -3.79 -45.44
N LEU A 36 -64.26 -4.43 -44.88
CA LEU A 36 -64.34 -5.81 -44.38
C LEU A 36 -65.09 -5.93 -43.04
N GLY A 37 -65.10 -4.87 -42.23
CA GLY A 37 -65.79 -4.83 -40.94
C GLY A 37 -67.28 -4.50 -41.04
N ALA A 38 -67.74 -3.98 -42.18
CA ALA A 38 -69.15 -3.60 -42.41
C ALA A 38 -70.01 -4.73 -43.01
N THR A 39 -69.42 -5.84 -43.45
CA THR A 39 -70.14 -7.00 -44.03
C THR A 39 -70.38 -8.13 -43.04
N LEU A 40 -69.99 -7.98 -41.76
CA LEU A 40 -70.06 -9.03 -40.75
C LEU A 40 -71.01 -8.63 -39.61
N SER A 41 -72.22 -8.23 -39.97
CA SER A 41 -73.29 -7.98 -39.00
C SER A 41 -74.65 -8.38 -39.58
N THR A 42 -75.15 -9.52 -39.11
CA THR A 42 -76.58 -9.94 -39.07
C THR A 42 -77.18 -10.46 -40.39
N ASP A 43 -77.28 -11.78 -40.53
CA ASP A 43 -78.59 -12.46 -40.52
C ASP A 43 -78.44 -13.97 -40.29
N ASP A 44 -78.98 -14.45 -39.18
CA ASP A 44 -79.30 -15.86 -38.93
C ASP A 44 -80.73 -16.06 -39.45
N SER A 45 -80.90 -16.81 -40.55
CA SER A 45 -82.15 -17.49 -40.87
C SER A 45 -81.91 -18.62 -41.87
N ASP A 46 -82.21 -19.83 -41.41
CA ASP A 46 -82.73 -21.02 -42.08
C ASP A 46 -82.66 -21.13 -43.62
N GLY A 47 -82.28 -22.33 -44.06
CA GLY A 47 -82.94 -22.94 -45.22
C GLY A 47 -82.00 -23.55 -46.25
N ASP A 48 -81.81 -24.85 -46.11
CA ASP A 48 -81.65 -25.85 -47.19
C ASP A 48 -81.97 -25.33 -48.61
N GLU A 49 -80.96 -24.80 -49.31
CA GLU A 49 -80.93 -24.72 -50.77
C GLU A 49 -79.58 -25.28 -51.26
N LEU A 50 -79.52 -26.61 -51.36
CA LEU A 50 -78.69 -27.32 -52.33
C LEU A 50 -79.09 -26.87 -53.75
N LEU A 51 -78.67 -25.67 -54.14
CA LEU A 51 -78.63 -25.24 -55.53
C LEU A 51 -77.53 -26.06 -56.20
N GLY A 52 -77.96 -27.08 -56.94
CA GLY A 52 -77.09 -27.88 -57.79
C GLY A 52 -76.26 -26.98 -58.69
N VAL A 53 -74.95 -26.95 -58.43
CA VAL A 53 -73.95 -26.36 -59.32
C VAL A 53 -74.21 -26.91 -60.73
N SER A 54 -74.37 -26.01 -61.70
CA SER A 54 -74.51 -26.40 -63.11
C SER A 54 -73.32 -27.29 -63.50
N SER A 55 -73.60 -28.42 -64.17
CA SER A 55 -72.57 -29.38 -64.59
C SER A 55 -71.44 -28.73 -65.39
N GLU A 56 -71.71 -27.62 -66.09
CA GLU A 56 -70.73 -26.86 -66.87
C GLU A 56 -69.74 -26.07 -66.01
N GLU A 57 -70.19 -25.47 -64.90
CA GLU A 57 -69.32 -24.73 -63.98
C GLU A 57 -68.38 -25.70 -63.24
N LYS A 58 -68.91 -26.85 -62.83
CA LYS A 58 -68.13 -27.94 -62.24
C LYS A 58 -66.99 -28.40 -63.15
N GLU A 59 -67.27 -28.52 -64.45
CA GLU A 59 -66.27 -28.94 -65.43
C GLU A 59 -65.20 -27.87 -65.67
N GLN A 60 -65.57 -26.59 -65.68
CA GLN A 60 -64.61 -25.47 -65.78
C GLN A 60 -63.67 -25.38 -64.57
N TRP A 61 -64.19 -25.57 -63.35
CA TRP A 61 -63.38 -25.62 -62.13
C TRP A 61 -62.39 -26.78 -62.13
N LEU A 62 -62.81 -27.96 -62.62
CA LEU A 62 -61.91 -29.11 -62.76
C LEU A 62 -60.80 -28.88 -63.79
N VAL A 63 -61.08 -28.18 -64.89
CA VAL A 63 -60.06 -27.82 -65.88
C VAL A 63 -59.02 -26.86 -65.27
N LEU A 64 -59.46 -25.83 -64.55
CA LEU A 64 -58.58 -24.86 -63.89
C LEU A 64 -57.70 -25.52 -62.81
N LEU A 65 -58.27 -26.36 -61.96
CA LEU A 65 -57.52 -27.05 -60.90
C LEU A 65 -56.50 -28.04 -61.48
N ARG A 66 -56.85 -28.77 -62.55
CA ARG A 66 -55.88 -29.64 -63.26
C ARG A 66 -54.76 -28.83 -63.90
N GLN A 67 -55.04 -27.62 -64.39
CA GLN A 67 -54.03 -26.72 -64.93
C GLN A 67 -53.08 -26.21 -63.83
N GLN A 68 -53.62 -25.80 -62.67
CA GLN A 68 -52.82 -25.39 -61.50
C GLN A 68 -51.95 -26.54 -60.98
N LYS A 69 -52.51 -27.77 -60.91
CA LYS A 69 -51.74 -28.96 -60.56
C LYS A 69 -50.57 -29.20 -61.51
N LYS A 70 -50.79 -29.06 -62.83
CA LYS A 70 -49.74 -29.22 -63.84
C LYS A 70 -48.60 -28.22 -63.63
N ILE A 71 -48.93 -26.97 -63.31
CA ILE A 71 -47.96 -25.92 -62.98
C ILE A 71 -47.18 -26.27 -61.70
N CYS A 72 -47.86 -26.74 -60.64
CA CYS A 72 -47.19 -27.17 -59.42
C CYS A 72 -46.22 -28.34 -59.64
N VAL A 73 -46.57 -29.32 -60.48
CA VAL A 73 -45.70 -30.45 -60.82
C VAL A 73 -44.49 -30.02 -61.66
N GLU A 74 -44.66 -29.06 -62.56
CA GLU A 74 -43.56 -28.47 -63.34
C GLU A 74 -42.60 -27.66 -62.44
N LEU A 75 -43.13 -26.87 -61.50
CA LEU A 75 -42.34 -26.13 -60.50
C LEU A 75 -41.60 -27.07 -59.53
N LEU A 76 -42.21 -28.19 -59.13
CA LEU A 76 -41.58 -29.19 -58.27
C LEU A 76 -40.39 -29.88 -58.97
N LYS A 77 -40.50 -30.12 -60.28
CA LYS A 77 -39.42 -30.69 -61.11
C LYS A 77 -38.29 -29.70 -61.38
N GLY A 78 -38.58 -28.40 -61.43
CA GLY A 78 -37.60 -27.33 -61.69
C GLY A 78 -36.86 -26.82 -60.44
N SER A 79 -37.28 -27.18 -59.23
CA SER A 79 -36.70 -26.67 -57.99
C SER A 79 -35.39 -27.39 -57.58
N PRO A 80 -34.35 -26.67 -57.11
CA PRO A 80 -33.08 -27.25 -56.64
C PRO A 80 -33.27 -28.08 -55.37
N ASN A 81 -32.49 -29.15 -55.19
CA ASN A 81 -32.58 -30.04 -54.01
C ASN A 81 -32.19 -29.37 -52.68
N SER A 82 -31.60 -28.18 -52.70
CA SER A 82 -31.29 -27.38 -51.52
C SER A 82 -32.54 -26.75 -50.89
N ASP A 83 -33.58 -26.47 -51.67
CA ASP A 83 -34.80 -25.79 -51.20
C ASP A 83 -35.84 -26.80 -50.71
N PHE A 84 -35.51 -27.49 -49.61
CA PHE A 84 -36.41 -28.47 -48.98
C PHE A 84 -37.77 -27.84 -48.62
N GLN A 85 -37.78 -26.61 -48.11
CA GLN A 85 -39.00 -25.89 -47.73
C GLN A 85 -39.88 -25.55 -48.93
N GLY A 86 -39.29 -25.09 -50.04
CA GLY A 86 -40.01 -24.79 -51.28
C GLY A 86 -40.61 -26.04 -51.91
N LYS A 87 -39.89 -27.17 -51.88
CA LYS A 87 -40.42 -28.46 -52.33
C LYS A 87 -41.51 -29.00 -51.43
N ALA A 88 -41.35 -28.89 -50.11
CA ALA A 88 -42.36 -29.35 -49.16
C ALA A 88 -43.65 -28.54 -49.28
N SER A 89 -43.58 -27.21 -49.41
CA SER A 89 -44.76 -26.36 -49.60
C SER A 89 -45.44 -26.58 -50.95
N LEU A 90 -44.69 -26.73 -52.05
CA LEU A 90 -45.24 -27.08 -53.36
C LEU A 90 -45.85 -28.49 -53.39
N SER A 91 -45.26 -29.45 -52.66
CA SER A 91 -45.85 -30.78 -52.47
C SER A 91 -47.14 -30.70 -51.65
N CYS A 92 -47.19 -29.86 -50.62
CA CYS A 92 -48.37 -29.60 -49.81
C CYS A 92 -49.51 -29.02 -50.66
N TRP A 93 -49.18 -28.03 -51.50
CA TRP A 93 -50.10 -27.44 -52.47
C TRP A 93 -50.57 -28.43 -53.54
N SER A 94 -49.68 -29.28 -54.06
CA SER A 94 -50.05 -30.32 -55.03
C SER A 94 -51.02 -31.33 -54.42
N ILE A 95 -50.80 -31.73 -53.16
CA ILE A 95 -51.69 -32.66 -52.45
C ILE A 95 -53.03 -31.98 -52.15
N PHE A 96 -53.02 -30.70 -51.79
CA PHE A 96 -54.24 -29.92 -51.60
C PHE A 96 -55.09 -29.84 -52.87
N LEU A 97 -54.47 -29.52 -54.01
CA LEU A 97 -55.14 -29.51 -55.31
C LEU A 97 -55.66 -30.90 -55.71
N ASP A 98 -54.96 -31.98 -55.34
CA ASP A 98 -55.43 -33.34 -55.55
C ASP A 98 -56.67 -33.68 -54.72
N VAL A 99 -56.72 -33.19 -53.48
CA VAL A 99 -57.89 -33.33 -52.60
C VAL A 99 -59.06 -32.53 -53.14
N GLU A 100 -58.86 -31.28 -53.58
CA GLU A 100 -59.92 -30.44 -54.17
C GLU A 100 -60.47 -31.01 -55.47
N ILE A 101 -59.60 -31.47 -56.39
CA ILE A 101 -60.03 -32.15 -57.62
C ILE A 101 -60.85 -33.39 -57.28
N HIS A 102 -60.41 -34.19 -56.29
CA HIS A 102 -61.12 -35.41 -55.90
C HIS A 102 -62.48 -35.14 -55.26
N ILE A 103 -62.57 -34.11 -54.39
CA ILE A 103 -63.82 -33.68 -53.74
C ILE A 103 -64.82 -33.18 -54.79
N ILE A 104 -64.36 -32.37 -55.74
CA ILE A 104 -65.22 -31.82 -56.80
C ILE A 104 -65.63 -32.94 -57.77
N GLU A 105 -64.72 -33.81 -58.25
CA GLU A 105 -65.05 -34.89 -59.19
C GLU A 105 -66.08 -35.88 -58.64
N HIS A 106 -65.93 -36.32 -57.39
CA HIS A 106 -66.70 -37.44 -56.84
C HIS A 106 -67.82 -37.03 -55.86
N SER A 107 -68.01 -35.73 -55.59
CA SER A 107 -69.02 -35.20 -54.65
C SER A 107 -69.02 -36.00 -53.33
N VAL A 108 -67.82 -36.15 -52.76
CA VAL A 108 -67.54 -37.11 -51.69
C VAL A 108 -68.12 -36.64 -50.35
N PRO A 109 -68.80 -37.50 -49.56
CA PRO A 109 -69.28 -37.15 -48.23
C PRO A 109 -68.12 -36.86 -47.25
N ASP A 110 -68.37 -35.93 -46.33
CA ASP A 110 -67.40 -35.29 -45.41
C ASP A 110 -66.45 -36.25 -44.65
N SER A 111 -66.84 -37.51 -44.47
CA SER A 111 -66.05 -38.50 -43.72
C SER A 111 -64.73 -38.90 -44.39
N LYS A 112 -64.61 -38.80 -45.73
CA LYS A 112 -63.34 -39.10 -46.44
C LYS A 112 -62.44 -37.87 -46.59
N VAL A 113 -62.98 -36.67 -46.45
CA VAL A 113 -62.21 -35.41 -46.45
C VAL A 113 -61.34 -35.33 -45.20
N LEU A 114 -61.85 -35.77 -44.05
CA LEU A 114 -61.11 -35.82 -42.78
C LEU A 114 -59.81 -36.66 -42.85
N ALA A 115 -59.84 -37.82 -43.52
CA ALA A 115 -58.67 -38.69 -43.64
C ALA A 115 -57.55 -38.06 -44.50
N LEU A 116 -57.92 -37.30 -45.54
CA LEU A 116 -56.97 -36.59 -46.39
C LEU A 116 -56.44 -35.32 -45.71
N LEU A 117 -57.28 -34.63 -44.94
CA LEU A 117 -56.88 -33.50 -44.10
C LEU A 117 -55.89 -33.93 -43.00
N GLU A 118 -56.03 -35.15 -42.48
CA GLU A 118 -55.09 -35.70 -41.49
C GLU A 118 -53.72 -36.03 -42.10
N ALA A 119 -53.67 -36.49 -43.36
CA ALA A 119 -52.42 -36.63 -44.10
C ALA A 119 -51.75 -35.27 -44.35
N PHE A 120 -52.54 -34.24 -44.66
CA PHE A 120 -52.07 -32.86 -44.81
C PHE A 120 -51.51 -32.29 -43.49
N LYS A 121 -52.18 -32.53 -42.36
CA LYS A 121 -51.72 -32.13 -41.02
C LYS A 121 -50.33 -32.69 -40.69
N LYS A 122 -50.03 -33.94 -41.10
CA LYS A 122 -48.70 -34.55 -40.90
C LYS A 122 -47.61 -33.90 -41.76
N ILE A 123 -47.95 -33.39 -42.94
CA ILE A 123 -47.00 -32.69 -43.82
C ILE A 123 -46.78 -31.26 -43.33
N LEU A 124 -47.83 -30.57 -42.90
CA LEU A 124 -47.75 -29.25 -42.28
C LEU A 124 -46.83 -29.27 -41.05
N ALA A 125 -47.03 -30.25 -40.15
CA ALA A 125 -46.17 -30.41 -38.98
C ALA A 125 -44.69 -30.69 -39.31
N LYS A 126 -44.37 -31.25 -40.48
CA LYS A 126 -42.98 -31.42 -40.94
C LYS A 126 -42.39 -30.11 -41.48
N ILE A 127 -43.22 -29.23 -42.05
CA ILE A 127 -42.82 -27.91 -42.52
C ILE A 127 -42.60 -26.98 -41.33
N ASP A 128 -43.49 -26.99 -40.34
CA ASP A 128 -43.36 -26.19 -39.11
C ASP A 128 -42.06 -26.54 -38.38
N ARG A 129 -41.76 -27.84 -38.18
CA ARG A 129 -40.48 -28.28 -37.60
C ARG A 129 -39.26 -27.85 -38.43
N ALA A 130 -39.37 -27.82 -39.76
CA ALA A 130 -38.27 -27.36 -40.60
C ALA A 130 -38.05 -25.84 -40.48
N GLN A 131 -39.11 -25.07 -40.25
CA GLN A 131 -39.02 -23.63 -39.96
C GLN A 131 -38.42 -23.36 -38.58
N GLU A 132 -38.83 -24.11 -37.55
CA GLU A 132 -38.22 -24.03 -36.22
C GLU A 132 -36.71 -24.34 -36.27
N ILE A 133 -36.30 -25.36 -37.03
CA ILE A 133 -34.88 -25.70 -37.20
C ILE A 133 -34.11 -24.57 -37.93
N ASP A 134 -34.72 -23.91 -38.91
CA ASP A 134 -34.06 -22.80 -39.63
C ASP A 134 -33.93 -21.54 -38.75
N GLU A 135 -34.94 -21.25 -37.90
CA GLU A 135 -34.85 -20.19 -36.89
C GLU A 135 -33.74 -20.47 -35.86
N LEU A 136 -33.62 -21.72 -35.41
CA LEU A 136 -32.53 -22.16 -34.54
C LEU A 136 -31.17 -22.07 -35.24
N PHE A 137 -31.09 -22.36 -36.54
CA PHE A 137 -29.83 -22.23 -37.28
C PHE A 137 -29.40 -20.77 -37.44
N LYS A 138 -30.35 -19.85 -37.63
CA LYS A 138 -30.10 -18.41 -37.66
C LYS A 138 -29.64 -17.89 -36.29
N SER A 139 -30.26 -18.31 -35.20
CA SER A 139 -29.83 -17.91 -33.85
C SER A 139 -28.46 -18.49 -33.50
N LEU A 140 -28.17 -19.74 -33.88
CA LEU A 140 -26.86 -20.35 -33.71
C LEU A 140 -25.77 -19.59 -34.49
N LYS A 141 -26.07 -19.17 -35.72
CA LYS A 141 -25.12 -18.40 -36.54
C LYS A 141 -24.83 -17.02 -35.95
N VAL A 142 -25.83 -16.35 -35.39
CA VAL A 142 -25.63 -15.08 -34.65
C VAL A 142 -24.78 -15.31 -33.41
N ASN A 143 -25.05 -16.38 -32.64
CA ASN A 143 -24.24 -16.74 -31.48
C ASN A 143 -22.80 -17.08 -31.87
N GLN A 144 -22.57 -17.75 -33.01
CA GLN A 144 -21.23 -18.03 -33.52
C GLN A 144 -20.48 -16.74 -33.89
N SER A 145 -21.15 -15.78 -34.55
CA SER A 145 -20.52 -14.48 -34.84
C SER A 145 -20.22 -13.67 -33.57
N LEU A 146 -21.06 -13.75 -32.54
CA LEU A 146 -20.80 -13.13 -31.24
C LEU A 146 -19.63 -13.79 -30.51
N LEU A 147 -19.48 -15.11 -30.63
CA LEU A 147 -18.33 -15.83 -30.08
C LEU A 147 -17.03 -15.43 -30.78
N ASP A 148 -17.04 -15.28 -32.11
CA ASP A 148 -15.87 -14.82 -32.86
C ASP A 148 -15.49 -13.37 -32.48
N GLU A 149 -16.48 -12.48 -32.30
CA GLU A 149 -16.26 -11.11 -31.84
C GLU A 149 -15.74 -11.07 -30.38
N LEU A 150 -16.31 -11.89 -29.49
CA LEU A 150 -15.85 -12.03 -28.11
C LEU A 150 -14.40 -12.54 -28.07
N ASN A 151 -14.06 -13.53 -28.89
CA ASN A 151 -12.71 -14.08 -28.96
C ASN A 151 -11.71 -13.01 -29.46
N GLY A 152 -12.13 -12.18 -30.43
CA GLY A 152 -11.34 -11.03 -30.87
C GLY A 152 -11.13 -9.98 -29.78
N VAL A 153 -12.16 -9.70 -28.96
CA VAL A 153 -12.04 -8.79 -27.80
C VAL A 153 -11.12 -9.39 -26.74
N ILE A 154 -11.24 -10.68 -26.45
CA ILE A 154 -10.36 -11.39 -25.49
C ILE A 154 -8.90 -11.28 -25.93
N GLN A 155 -8.61 -11.53 -27.20
CA GLN A 155 -7.24 -11.46 -27.72
C GLN A 155 -6.68 -10.02 -27.67
N GLN A 156 -7.49 -9.00 -27.96
CA GLN A 156 -7.07 -7.61 -27.79
C GLN A 156 -6.84 -7.22 -26.32
N VAL A 157 -7.62 -7.79 -25.38
CA VAL A 157 -7.43 -7.56 -23.95
C VAL A 157 -6.18 -8.29 -23.46
N GLU A 158 -5.91 -9.49 -23.96
CA GLU A 158 -4.68 -10.26 -23.68
C GLU A 158 -3.45 -9.51 -24.19
N ASP A 159 -3.45 -9.00 -25.42
CA ASP A 159 -2.35 -8.19 -25.97
C ASP A 159 -2.12 -6.87 -25.21
N LYS A 160 -3.20 -6.25 -24.71
CA LYS A 160 -3.09 -5.06 -23.85
C LYS A 160 -2.59 -5.40 -22.46
N ALA A 161 -3.01 -6.54 -21.91
CA ALA A 161 -2.53 -7.02 -20.62
C ALA A 161 -1.06 -7.41 -20.68
N SER A 162 -0.60 -8.08 -21.75
CA SER A 162 0.80 -8.45 -21.94
C SER A 162 1.68 -7.21 -22.08
N SER A 163 1.33 -6.24 -22.92
CA SER A 163 2.06 -4.97 -23.02
C SER A 163 2.06 -4.16 -21.71
N GLN A 164 0.99 -4.24 -20.92
CA GLN A 164 0.96 -3.63 -19.58
C GLN A 164 1.85 -4.38 -18.58
N VAL A 165 1.96 -5.70 -18.69
CA VAL A 165 2.87 -6.52 -17.89
C VAL A 165 4.32 -6.22 -18.26
N ASP A 166 4.64 -6.08 -19.54
CA ASP A 166 5.98 -5.73 -20.02
C ASP A 166 6.41 -4.34 -19.52
N THR A 167 5.54 -3.34 -19.63
CA THR A 167 5.82 -1.99 -19.10
C THR A 167 5.92 -1.96 -17.58
N ARG A 168 5.17 -2.82 -16.87
CA ARG A 168 5.34 -2.99 -15.42
C ARG A 168 6.63 -3.68 -15.06
N SER A 169 7.07 -4.66 -15.85
CA SER A 169 8.38 -5.30 -15.65
C SER A 169 9.51 -4.30 -15.81
N GLU A 170 9.49 -3.51 -16.90
CA GLU A 170 10.48 -2.47 -17.16
C GLU A 170 10.51 -1.40 -16.05
N LEU A 171 9.34 -0.97 -15.56
CA LEU A 171 9.27 -0.05 -14.42
C LEU A 171 9.80 -0.68 -13.13
N ASN A 172 9.57 -1.97 -12.91
CA ASN A 172 10.07 -2.68 -11.74
C ASN A 172 11.58 -2.89 -11.80
N ASP A 173 12.14 -3.14 -12.99
CA ASP A 173 13.59 -3.20 -13.20
C ASP A 173 14.24 -1.85 -12.92
N HIS A 174 13.66 -0.74 -13.39
CA HIS A 174 14.10 0.61 -13.03
C HIS A 174 13.95 0.92 -11.54
N LEU A 175 12.88 0.44 -10.89
CA LEU A 175 12.71 0.60 -9.45
C LEU A 175 13.82 -0.13 -8.68
N ASN A 176 14.15 -1.36 -9.10
CA ASN A 176 15.22 -2.14 -8.50
C ASN A 176 16.58 -1.47 -8.72
N GLU A 177 16.85 -0.94 -9.91
CA GLU A 177 18.08 -0.20 -10.20
C GLU A 177 18.22 1.05 -9.31
N ILE A 178 17.13 1.82 -9.12
CA ILE A 178 17.12 2.97 -8.20
C ILE A 178 17.29 2.53 -6.75
N GLN A 179 16.67 1.42 -6.34
CA GLN A 179 16.85 0.87 -4.98
C GLN A 179 18.29 0.42 -4.73
N GLU A 180 18.95 -0.18 -5.73
CA GLU A 180 20.34 -0.59 -5.64
C GLU A 180 21.28 0.63 -5.56
N GLN A 181 21.03 1.67 -6.35
CA GLN A 181 21.77 2.93 -6.25
C GLN A 181 21.55 3.63 -4.91
N LEU A 182 20.32 3.60 -4.38
CA LEU A 182 20.00 4.17 -3.06
C LEU A 182 20.67 3.37 -1.92
N ALA A 183 20.80 2.05 -2.07
CA ALA A 183 21.52 1.21 -1.11
C ALA A 183 23.03 1.52 -1.05
N GLN A 184 23.59 2.15 -2.10
CA GLN A 184 24.99 2.62 -2.12
C GLN A 184 25.17 4.04 -1.56
N GLU A 185 24.10 4.84 -1.45
CA GLU A 185 24.11 6.17 -0.80
C GLU A 185 24.70 6.16 0.63
N PRO A 186 24.38 5.22 1.54
CA PRO A 186 24.95 5.22 2.89
C PRO A 186 26.46 5.00 2.92
N GLU A 187 27.01 4.22 1.98
CA GLU A 187 28.47 4.01 1.87
C GLU A 187 29.15 5.29 1.38
N LEU A 188 28.52 5.98 0.41
CA LEU A 188 28.98 7.28 -0.06
C LEU A 188 28.93 8.33 1.07
N ASP A 189 27.84 8.39 1.82
CA ASP A 189 27.67 9.28 2.97
C ASP A 189 28.67 8.99 4.08
N GLN A 190 29.00 7.71 4.33
CA GLN A 190 30.00 7.32 5.30
C GLN A 190 31.40 7.75 4.85
N SER A 191 31.75 7.56 3.58
CA SER A 191 33.02 8.03 3.00
C SER A 191 33.14 9.56 3.05
N LEU A 192 32.02 10.25 2.81
CA LEU A 192 31.96 11.71 2.82
C LEU A 192 32.00 12.26 4.25
N ALA A 193 31.40 11.57 5.22
CA ALA A 193 31.53 11.88 6.64
C ALA A 193 32.97 11.69 7.14
N ALA A 194 33.65 10.62 6.70
CA ALA A 194 35.06 10.40 7.01
C ALA A 194 35.94 11.52 6.42
N LEU A 195 35.70 11.92 5.17
CA LEU A 195 36.39 13.05 4.55
C LEU A 195 36.12 14.36 5.32
N ARG A 196 34.87 14.62 5.73
CA ARG A 196 34.51 15.79 6.55
C ARG A 196 35.21 15.78 7.91
N ALA A 197 35.34 14.63 8.55
CA ALA A 197 36.05 14.49 9.82
C ALA A 197 37.56 14.73 9.66
N GLU A 198 38.15 14.19 8.60
CA GLU A 198 39.57 14.42 8.27
C GLU A 198 39.82 15.90 7.97
N MET A 199 38.94 16.55 7.21
CA MET A 199 39.03 17.99 6.94
C MET A 199 38.85 18.83 8.20
N ALA A 200 37.91 18.48 9.08
CA ALA A 200 37.75 19.16 10.37
C ALA A 200 39.03 19.02 11.22
N SER A 201 39.66 17.84 11.22
CA SER A 201 40.94 17.61 11.91
C SER A 201 42.09 18.43 11.32
N MET A 202 42.13 18.61 9.99
CA MET A 202 43.12 19.47 9.33
C MET A 202 42.89 20.95 9.64
N CYS A 203 41.64 21.39 9.72
CA CYS A 203 41.31 22.76 10.11
C CYS A 203 41.70 23.02 11.57
N GLU A 204 41.39 22.10 12.48
CA GLU A 204 41.80 22.18 13.88
C GLU A 204 43.32 22.17 14.03
N PHE A 205 44.03 21.38 13.21
CA PHE A 205 45.49 21.37 13.16
C PHE A 205 46.06 22.69 12.63
N SER A 206 45.44 23.27 11.58
CA SER A 206 45.80 24.58 11.03
C SER A 206 45.59 25.70 12.06
N GLU A 207 44.49 25.68 12.81
CA GLU A 207 44.20 26.63 13.89
C GLU A 207 45.18 26.47 15.06
N ARG A 208 45.49 25.24 15.48
CA ARG A 208 46.55 24.99 16.48
C ARG A 208 47.91 25.50 16.02
N LEU A 209 48.27 25.31 14.74
CA LEU A 209 49.51 25.83 14.19
C LEU A 209 49.53 27.36 14.12
N LYS A 210 48.38 28.01 13.88
CA LYS A 210 48.26 29.48 13.93
C LYS A 210 48.45 30.00 15.36
N LEU A 211 47.81 29.36 16.35
CA LEU A 211 48.01 29.72 17.77
C LEU A 211 49.47 29.53 18.19
N HIS A 212 50.07 28.40 17.81
CA HIS A 212 51.48 28.11 18.10
C HIS A 212 52.44 29.06 17.38
N LEU A 213 52.06 29.59 16.21
CA LEU A 213 52.80 30.63 15.50
C LEU A 213 52.72 31.97 16.25
N ASP A 214 51.55 32.31 16.79
CA ASP A 214 51.34 33.55 17.54
C ASP A 214 52.10 33.51 18.86
N GLU A 215 52.09 32.38 19.58
CA GLU A 215 52.91 32.15 20.79
C GLU A 215 54.42 32.26 20.51
N VAL A 216 54.92 31.60 19.45
CA VAL A 216 56.35 31.65 19.09
C VAL A 216 56.78 33.04 18.59
N LYS A 217 55.86 33.82 18.02
CA LYS A 217 56.10 35.23 17.68
C LYS A 217 56.17 36.12 18.92
N GLU A 218 55.39 35.84 19.95
CA GLU A 218 55.44 36.58 21.23
C GLU A 218 56.71 36.24 22.05
N GLU A 219 57.16 34.98 22.05
CA GLU A 219 58.35 34.54 22.78
C GLU A 219 59.67 34.99 22.13
N GLY A 220 59.66 35.38 20.85
CA GLY A 220 60.80 36.03 20.18
C GLY A 220 62.02 35.13 19.89
N GLU A 221 61.97 33.84 20.20
CA GLU A 221 63.16 32.96 20.16
C GLU A 221 63.48 32.35 18.78
N SER A 222 62.64 32.49 17.74
CA SER A 222 62.99 32.01 16.37
C SER A 222 62.21 32.67 15.23
N SER A 223 62.63 33.87 14.81
CA SER A 223 62.07 34.60 13.65
C SER A 223 62.06 33.78 12.35
N ALA A 224 63.13 33.02 12.07
CA ALA A 224 63.20 32.24 10.83
C ALA A 224 62.18 31.09 10.77
N TYR A 225 61.88 30.47 11.92
CA TYR A 225 60.85 29.42 12.02
C TYR A 225 59.45 30.01 11.89
N ALA A 226 59.18 31.12 12.59
CA ALA A 226 57.92 31.84 12.51
C ALA A 226 57.61 32.34 11.07
N ASP A 227 58.62 32.81 10.34
CA ASP A 227 58.46 33.23 8.96
C ASP A 227 58.13 32.05 8.03
N THR A 228 58.81 30.90 8.20
CA THR A 228 58.51 29.68 7.42
C THR A 228 57.13 29.08 7.70
N LEU A 229 56.70 29.07 8.96
CA LEU A 229 55.37 28.58 9.35
C LEU A 229 54.26 29.50 8.83
N SER A 230 54.49 30.82 8.83
CA SER A 230 53.54 31.78 8.25
C SER A 230 53.43 31.64 6.74
N ALA A 231 54.53 31.36 6.03
CA ALA A 231 54.53 31.12 4.59
C ALA A 231 53.74 29.84 4.25
N PHE A 232 53.94 28.77 5.02
CA PHE A 232 53.21 27.51 4.87
C PHE A 232 51.69 27.67 5.14
N LEU A 233 51.33 28.40 6.20
CA LEU A 233 49.92 28.66 6.52
C LEU A 233 49.22 29.56 5.49
N ASN A 234 49.94 30.51 4.88
CA ASN A 234 49.41 31.35 3.80
C ASN A 234 49.32 30.63 2.44
N GLU A 235 50.15 29.62 2.18
CA GLU A 235 50.00 28.74 1.02
C GLU A 235 48.84 27.75 1.15
N THR A 236 48.42 27.45 2.39
CA THR A 236 47.33 26.51 2.70
C THR A 236 45.99 27.23 2.88
N ASP A 237 45.69 28.22 2.04
CA ASP A 237 44.44 28.98 2.11
C ASP A 237 43.24 28.08 1.76
N GLN A 238 42.47 27.73 2.79
CA GLN A 238 41.33 26.81 2.79
C GLN A 238 40.07 27.34 2.05
N SER A 239 40.14 28.53 1.43
CA SER A 239 39.00 29.20 0.81
C SER A 239 38.51 28.51 -0.46
N ILE A 240 39.41 27.94 -1.28
CA ILE A 240 39.06 27.34 -2.57
C ILE A 240 38.14 26.11 -2.41
N PHE A 241 38.33 25.34 -1.34
CA PHE A 241 37.54 24.13 -1.08
C PHE A 241 36.25 24.42 -0.31
N LEU A 242 36.27 25.36 0.65
CA LEU A 242 35.05 25.81 1.34
C LEU A 242 34.08 26.52 0.37
N ASP A 243 34.63 27.28 -0.59
CA ASP A 243 33.84 27.86 -1.68
C ASP A 243 33.27 26.76 -2.59
N SER A 244 34.03 25.69 -2.88
CA SER A 244 33.52 24.53 -3.62
C SER A 244 32.41 23.78 -2.87
N MET A 245 32.53 23.62 -1.56
CA MET A 245 31.55 22.90 -0.74
C MET A 245 30.28 23.74 -0.51
N SER A 246 30.41 25.07 -0.41
CA SER A 246 29.27 25.97 -0.39
C SER A 246 28.55 26.03 -1.73
N LEU A 247 29.29 26.00 -2.85
CA LEU A 247 28.72 25.86 -4.21
C LEU A 247 27.98 24.54 -4.40
N GLU A 248 28.53 23.41 -3.94
CA GLU A 248 27.86 22.10 -4.03
C GLU A 248 26.58 22.06 -3.16
N LEU A 249 26.62 22.64 -1.96
CA LEU A 249 25.44 22.74 -1.10
C LEU A 249 24.37 23.64 -1.73
N ASP A 250 24.76 24.76 -2.34
CA ASP A 250 23.87 25.65 -3.06
C ASP A 250 23.25 25.00 -4.30
N ASP A 251 24.01 24.18 -5.05
CA ASP A 251 23.51 23.39 -6.17
C ASP A 251 22.49 22.33 -5.70
N LYS A 252 22.76 21.60 -4.61
CA LYS A 252 21.78 20.63 -4.05
C LYS A 252 20.51 21.32 -3.54
N VAL A 253 20.64 22.52 -2.97
CA VAL A 253 19.49 23.34 -2.56
C VAL A 253 18.70 23.83 -3.78
N LEU A 254 19.39 24.13 -4.89
CA LEU A 254 18.77 24.49 -6.17
C LEU A 254 17.98 23.31 -6.75
N ASP A 255 18.56 22.11 -6.76
CA ASP A 255 17.90 20.89 -7.24
C ASP A 255 16.67 20.53 -6.40
N LEU A 256 16.75 20.66 -5.07
CA LEU A 256 15.59 20.48 -4.18
C LEU A 256 14.48 21.51 -4.45
N LYS A 257 14.85 22.77 -4.74
CA LYS A 257 13.87 23.80 -5.14
C LYS A 257 13.24 23.50 -6.49
N GLN A 258 14.03 23.00 -7.46
CA GLN A 258 13.52 22.60 -8.77
C GLN A 258 12.59 21.38 -8.67
N LEU A 259 12.94 20.38 -7.85
CA LEU A 259 12.09 19.22 -7.59
C LEU A 259 10.78 19.63 -6.91
N ALA A 260 10.83 20.52 -5.92
CA ALA A 260 9.63 21.07 -5.28
C ALA A 260 8.76 21.88 -6.27
N ALA A 261 9.38 22.65 -7.16
CA ALA A 261 8.67 23.37 -8.22
C ALA A 261 8.03 22.42 -9.25
N TYR A 262 8.73 21.34 -9.61
CA TYR A 262 8.23 20.31 -10.52
C TYR A 262 7.05 19.54 -9.90
N GLN A 263 7.16 19.13 -8.64
CA GLN A 263 6.05 18.53 -7.88
C GLN A 263 4.85 19.48 -7.78
N LYS A 264 5.09 20.77 -7.53
CA LYS A 264 4.03 21.79 -7.54
C LYS A 264 3.35 21.88 -8.90
N ASN A 265 4.09 21.85 -9.99
CA ASN A 265 3.54 21.88 -11.35
C ASN A 265 2.73 20.63 -11.67
N ILE A 266 3.21 19.43 -11.30
CA ILE A 266 2.45 18.18 -11.43
C ILE A 266 1.13 18.26 -10.65
N ILE A 267 1.15 18.78 -9.43
CA ILE A 267 -0.07 18.95 -8.62
C ILE A 267 -1.05 19.93 -9.29
N VAL A 268 -0.56 20.98 -9.93
CA VAL A 268 -1.38 21.94 -10.67
C VAL A 268 -1.97 21.29 -11.92
N ASP A 269 -1.17 20.58 -12.72
CA ASP A 269 -1.62 19.85 -13.91
C ASP A 269 -2.66 18.77 -13.55
N LEU A 270 -2.45 18.02 -12.46
CA LEU A 270 -3.43 17.04 -11.97
C LEU A 270 -4.71 17.71 -11.48
N LYS A 271 -4.62 18.86 -10.80
CA LYS A 271 -5.82 19.63 -10.41
C LYS A 271 -6.58 20.16 -11.62
N GLU A 272 -5.88 20.57 -12.67
CA GLU A 272 -6.48 21.03 -13.92
C GLU A 272 -7.11 19.88 -14.70
N GLN A 273 -6.47 18.71 -14.77
CA GLN A 273 -7.05 17.49 -15.35
C GLN A 273 -8.29 17.04 -14.58
N VAL A 274 -8.30 17.10 -13.25
CA VAL A 274 -9.49 16.82 -12.42
C VAL A 274 -10.60 17.83 -12.70
N ARG A 275 -10.26 19.11 -12.88
CA ARG A 275 -11.24 20.17 -13.20
C ARG A 275 -11.83 19.99 -14.60
N ASN A 276 -11.02 19.70 -15.59
CA ASN A 276 -11.44 19.43 -16.97
C ASN A 276 -12.25 18.12 -17.07
N ALA A 277 -11.90 17.10 -16.29
CA ALA A 277 -12.68 15.88 -16.17
C ALA A 277 -14.03 16.12 -15.47
N LYS A 278 -14.09 17.04 -14.49
CA LYS A 278 -15.33 17.47 -13.83
C LYS A 278 -16.22 18.32 -14.73
N ASP A 279 -15.67 19.11 -15.64
CA ASP A 279 -16.47 19.86 -16.63
C ASP A 279 -17.02 18.94 -17.74
N SER A 280 -16.48 17.73 -17.89
CA SER A 280 -16.95 16.68 -18.81
C SER A 280 -18.15 15.87 -18.27
N GLN A 281 -18.69 16.24 -17.10
CA GLN A 281 -19.76 15.59 -16.33
C GLN A 281 -21.17 15.66 -16.98
N LYS A 282 -21.27 15.90 -18.29
CA LYS A 282 -22.55 15.87 -19.02
C LYS A 282 -22.90 14.51 -19.62
N ASP A 283 -22.00 13.53 -19.61
CA ASP A 283 -22.27 12.18 -20.12
C ASP A 283 -22.27 11.11 -19.00
N GLU A 284 -23.46 10.60 -18.69
CA GLU A 284 -23.83 9.76 -17.54
C GLU A 284 -23.23 8.33 -17.48
N LYS A 285 -22.26 7.96 -18.32
CA LYS A 285 -21.80 6.55 -18.45
C LYS A 285 -20.46 6.19 -17.82
N HIS A 286 -19.76 7.12 -17.17
CA HIS A 286 -18.40 6.86 -16.65
C HIS A 286 -18.30 6.73 -15.12
N VAL A 287 -19.42 6.68 -14.38
CA VAL A 287 -19.46 6.70 -12.90
C VAL A 287 -18.56 5.64 -12.25
N GLY A 288 -18.54 4.40 -12.76
CA GLY A 288 -17.73 3.32 -12.16
C GLY A 288 -16.22 3.41 -12.40
N ILE A 289 -15.79 4.03 -13.50
CA ILE A 289 -14.36 4.26 -13.76
C ILE A 289 -13.86 5.41 -12.86
N TYR A 290 -14.72 6.40 -12.61
CA TYR A 290 -14.41 7.50 -11.70
C TYR A 290 -14.28 7.06 -10.25
N ASP A 291 -15.11 6.14 -9.75
CA ASP A 291 -14.95 5.63 -8.38
C ASP A 291 -13.60 4.94 -8.18
N VAL A 292 -13.12 4.19 -9.18
CA VAL A 292 -11.78 3.55 -9.11
C VAL A 292 -10.66 4.58 -9.18
N PHE A 293 -10.79 5.63 -10.02
CA PHE A 293 -9.80 6.71 -10.08
C PHE A 293 -9.81 7.60 -8.85
N ILE A 294 -10.98 7.85 -8.26
CA ILE A 294 -11.14 8.57 -6.99
C ILE A 294 -10.55 7.77 -5.85
N VAL A 295 -10.82 6.47 -5.73
CA VAL A 295 -10.21 5.60 -4.72
C VAL A 295 -8.69 5.52 -4.89
N ARG A 296 -8.19 5.47 -6.13
CA ARG A 296 -6.75 5.51 -6.41
C ARG A 296 -6.13 6.86 -6.04
N LEU A 297 -6.84 7.96 -6.30
CA LEU A 297 -6.45 9.31 -5.89
C LEU A 297 -6.47 9.48 -4.38
N GLU A 298 -7.52 9.03 -3.69
CA GLU A 298 -7.62 9.03 -2.24
C GLU A 298 -6.49 8.20 -1.62
N LYS A 299 -6.18 7.04 -2.20
CA LYS A 299 -5.03 6.23 -1.77
C LYS A 299 -3.70 6.95 -1.97
N SER A 300 -3.45 7.54 -3.14
CA SER A 300 -2.22 8.30 -3.42
C SER A 300 -2.11 9.57 -2.57
N LEU A 301 -3.22 10.21 -2.25
CA LEU A 301 -3.28 11.43 -1.44
C LEU A 301 -3.18 11.12 0.06
N LEU A 302 -3.66 9.96 0.50
CA LEU A 302 -3.41 9.43 1.84
C LEU A 302 -1.96 8.96 1.99
N GLU A 303 -1.39 8.32 0.98
CA GLU A 303 0.03 7.93 0.97
C GLU A 303 0.94 9.15 0.96
N SER A 304 0.66 10.17 0.12
CA SER A 304 1.39 11.43 0.15
C SER A 304 1.17 12.19 1.46
N GLY A 305 -0.04 12.18 2.02
CA GLY A 305 -0.33 12.74 3.34
C GLY A 305 0.42 12.05 4.48
N ARG A 306 0.64 10.73 4.41
CA ARG A 306 1.50 9.98 5.34
C ARG A 306 2.97 10.32 5.17
N VAL A 307 3.43 10.56 3.95
CA VAL A 307 4.81 10.99 3.67
C VAL A 307 5.02 12.42 4.18
N VAL A 308 4.09 13.35 3.92
CA VAL A 308 4.12 14.73 4.44
C VAL A 308 4.12 14.74 5.97
N LYS A 309 3.24 13.98 6.63
CA LYS A 309 3.26 13.87 8.10
C LYS A 309 4.56 13.28 8.65
N ARG A 310 5.18 12.35 7.92
CA ARG A 310 6.52 11.83 8.28
C ARG A 310 7.60 12.89 8.13
N LEU A 311 7.54 13.68 7.07
CA LEU A 311 8.45 14.80 6.84
C LEU A 311 8.24 15.94 7.86
N GLU A 312 7.00 16.26 8.22
CA GLU A 312 6.66 17.22 9.27
C GLU A 312 7.20 16.75 10.63
N ARG A 313 7.00 15.48 11.00
CA ARG A 313 7.60 14.91 12.22
C ARG A 313 9.12 14.92 12.20
N LYS A 314 9.74 14.64 11.04
CA LYS A 314 11.19 14.75 10.88
C LYS A 314 11.69 16.20 10.97
N LEU A 315 10.91 17.16 10.50
CA LEU A 315 11.22 18.59 10.60
C LEU A 315 11.06 19.09 12.05
N GLU A 316 9.99 18.67 12.74
CA GLU A 316 9.79 18.93 14.16
C GLU A 316 10.90 18.29 14.99
N SER A 317 11.26 17.03 14.73
CA SER A 317 12.37 16.37 15.41
C SER A 317 13.70 17.07 15.12
N LEU A 318 13.95 17.52 13.88
CA LEU A 318 15.13 18.33 13.55
C LEU A 318 15.11 19.70 14.23
N GLN A 319 13.95 20.33 14.40
CA GLN A 319 13.81 21.57 15.15
C GLN A 319 14.06 21.36 16.65
N THR A 320 13.56 20.26 17.22
CA THR A 320 13.84 19.86 18.60
C THR A 320 15.31 19.51 18.79
N ILE A 321 15.92 18.76 17.88
CA ILE A 321 17.36 18.45 17.87
C ILE A 321 18.18 19.74 17.73
N LYS A 322 17.79 20.66 16.84
CA LYS A 322 18.45 21.96 16.70
C LYS A 322 18.32 22.81 17.97
N TYR A 323 17.16 22.82 18.59
CA TYR A 323 16.93 23.52 19.86
C TYR A 323 17.76 22.91 20.99
N ASN A 324 17.80 21.59 21.09
CA ASN A 324 18.63 20.86 22.06
C ASN A 324 20.11 21.07 21.81
N LEU A 325 20.58 21.00 20.55
CA LEU A 325 21.96 21.33 20.17
C LEU A 325 22.30 22.77 20.52
N ASN A 326 21.38 23.72 20.34
CA ASN A 326 21.63 25.11 20.70
C ASN A 326 21.67 25.31 22.23
N ILE A 327 20.84 24.57 22.98
CA ILE A 327 20.95 24.50 24.45
C ILE A 327 22.27 23.86 24.86
N ASP A 328 22.71 22.79 24.19
CA ASP A 328 23.93 22.08 24.51
C ASP A 328 25.18 22.88 24.12
N ILE A 329 25.16 23.63 23.03
CA ILE A 329 26.18 24.61 22.68
C ILE A 329 26.19 25.70 23.75
N ALA A 330 25.04 26.25 24.14
CA ALA A 330 24.97 27.25 25.21
C ALA A 330 25.42 26.71 26.58
N LYS A 331 25.18 25.43 26.87
CA LYS A 331 25.67 24.74 28.07
C LYS A 331 27.16 24.47 27.98
N ARG A 332 27.68 24.04 26.82
CA ARG A 332 29.11 23.87 26.56
C ARG A 332 29.85 25.20 26.66
N ASP A 333 29.30 26.28 26.12
CA ASP A 333 29.86 27.63 26.27
C ASP A 333 29.84 28.10 27.72
N LYS A 334 28.79 27.78 28.49
CA LYS A 334 28.77 28.05 29.94
C LYS A 334 29.76 27.16 30.70
N ALA A 335 29.92 25.91 30.32
CA ALA A 335 30.88 24.97 30.90
C ALA A 335 32.33 25.36 30.55
N LEU A 336 32.56 25.86 29.34
CA LEU A 336 33.83 26.40 28.88
C LEU A 336 34.12 27.71 29.61
N LYS A 337 33.17 28.65 29.71
CA LYS A 337 33.36 29.88 30.50
C LYS A 337 33.60 29.61 31.98
N THR A 338 32.97 28.59 32.56
CA THR A 338 33.23 28.20 33.95
C THR A 338 34.56 27.47 34.10
N LYS A 339 34.97 26.64 33.14
CA LYS A 339 36.31 26.05 33.11
C LYS A 339 37.40 27.08 32.87
N GLU A 340 37.19 28.03 31.98
CA GLU A 340 38.07 29.17 31.69
C GLU A 340 38.21 30.05 32.93
N ALA A 341 37.11 30.36 33.62
CA ALA A 341 37.15 31.03 34.93
C ALA A 341 37.84 30.18 36.02
N LEU A 342 37.69 28.85 36.01
CA LEU A 342 38.39 27.94 36.94
C LEU A 342 39.87 27.78 36.60
N LEU A 343 40.26 27.95 35.34
CA LEU A 343 41.65 27.96 34.88
C LEU A 343 42.30 29.33 35.18
N GLU A 344 41.60 30.45 35.00
CA GLU A 344 42.05 31.77 35.47
C GLU A 344 42.19 31.82 37.00
N VAL A 345 41.33 31.11 37.73
CA VAL A 345 41.48 30.90 39.18
C VAL A 345 42.57 29.87 39.50
N GLY A 346 42.87 28.95 38.59
CA GLY A 346 43.92 27.93 38.71
C GLY A 346 45.33 28.43 38.37
N GLU A 347 45.45 29.47 37.55
CA GLU A 347 46.71 30.20 37.29
C GLU A 347 47.14 31.04 38.50
N ASN A 348 46.22 31.32 39.44
CA ASN A 348 46.56 31.86 40.76
C ASN A 348 47.04 30.73 41.69
N GLU A 349 48.32 30.37 41.54
CA GLU A 349 49.32 29.78 42.46
C GLU A 349 48.96 28.72 43.55
N GLU A 350 47.71 28.38 43.89
CA GLU A 350 47.43 27.55 45.09
C GLU A 350 47.11 26.07 44.84
N ARG A 351 46.99 25.60 43.58
CA ARG A 351 46.61 24.17 43.31
C ARG A 351 47.72 23.23 42.89
N ALA A 352 48.96 23.69 42.73
CA ALA A 352 50.08 22.78 42.49
C ALA A 352 50.41 21.86 43.69
N ALA A 353 49.81 22.09 44.86
CA ALA A 353 50.06 21.33 46.09
C ALA A 353 48.91 20.40 46.53
N GLN A 354 47.77 20.36 45.85
CA GLN A 354 46.68 19.44 46.17
C GLN A 354 46.51 18.42 45.04
N GLY A 355 46.75 17.15 45.39
CA GLY A 355 46.58 16.02 44.49
C GLY A 355 45.19 16.02 43.85
N ILE A 356 45.16 15.52 42.61
CA ILE A 356 43.95 15.32 41.82
C ILE A 356 42.89 14.65 42.69
N ASP A 357 41.71 15.28 42.81
CA ASP A 357 40.56 14.74 43.51
C ASP A 357 39.99 13.55 42.72
N ILE A 358 40.46 12.35 43.07
CA ILE A 358 40.13 11.08 42.39
C ILE A 358 38.63 10.76 42.51
N TYR A 359 38.00 11.12 43.62
CA TYR A 359 36.57 10.93 43.83
C TYR A 359 35.72 11.81 42.89
N GLY A 360 36.16 13.05 42.65
CA GLY A 360 35.52 13.93 41.67
C GLY A 360 35.61 13.40 40.22
N VAL A 361 36.67 12.66 39.88
CA VAL A 361 36.82 12.00 38.57
C VAL A 361 35.87 10.82 38.45
N PHE A 362 35.74 9.99 39.49
CA PHE A 362 34.81 8.86 39.51
C PHE A 362 33.35 9.31 39.48
N ASP A 363 32.98 10.38 40.20
CA ASP A 363 31.63 10.93 40.16
C ASP A 363 31.28 11.53 38.79
N ALA A 364 32.25 12.19 38.14
CA ALA A 364 32.09 12.65 36.78
C ALA A 364 31.89 11.47 35.81
N GLU A 365 32.67 10.40 35.94
CA GLU A 365 32.55 9.19 35.12
C GLU A 365 31.22 8.44 35.34
N ARG A 366 30.75 8.39 36.60
CA ARG A 366 29.44 7.82 36.94
C ARG A 366 28.29 8.64 36.34
N SER A 367 28.43 9.96 36.32
CA SER A 367 27.44 10.87 35.73
C SER A 367 27.38 10.76 34.20
N THR A 368 28.53 10.56 33.54
CA THR A 368 28.60 10.39 32.08
C THR A 368 28.10 9.01 31.65
N MET A 369 28.42 7.94 32.39
CA MET A 369 27.86 6.60 32.14
C MET A 369 26.35 6.56 32.30
N LYS A 370 25.81 7.19 33.34
CA LYS A 370 24.37 7.26 33.56
C LYS A 370 23.64 8.02 32.45
N ASN A 371 24.22 9.11 31.96
CA ASN A 371 23.66 9.88 30.85
C ASN A 371 23.71 9.08 29.52
N MET A 372 24.75 8.25 29.32
CA MET A 372 24.87 7.36 28.17
C MET A 372 23.87 6.20 28.23
N GLU A 373 23.59 5.67 29.42
CA GLU A 373 22.54 4.67 29.68
C GLU A 373 21.14 5.24 29.40
N ASP A 374 20.85 6.46 29.88
CA ASP A 374 19.59 7.16 29.61
C ASP A 374 19.35 7.42 28.10
N LEU A 375 20.42 7.65 27.33
CA LEU A 375 20.34 7.81 25.88
C LEU A 375 20.10 6.49 25.13
N LEU A 376 20.63 5.37 25.63
CA LEU A 376 20.40 4.04 25.06
C LEU A 376 18.97 3.53 25.32
N HIS A 377 18.31 4.03 26.36
CA HIS A 377 16.92 3.70 26.68
C HIS A 377 15.87 4.59 25.98
N GLN A 378 16.29 5.55 25.15
CA GLN A 378 15.38 6.40 24.39
C GLN A 378 14.94 5.69 23.10
N GLU A 379 13.63 5.42 22.98
CA GLU A 379 12.94 4.64 21.91
C GLU A 379 13.72 4.45 20.59
N SER A 380 14.15 3.21 20.38
CA SER A 380 14.74 2.68 19.15
C SER A 380 13.64 2.38 18.12
N PHE A 381 13.94 2.61 16.84
CA PHE A 381 12.99 2.46 15.74
C PHE A 381 13.20 1.19 14.90
N THR A 382 14.27 0.41 15.14
CA THR A 382 14.61 -0.80 14.36
C THR A 382 15.22 -1.92 15.20
N GLU A 383 15.02 -3.17 14.80
CA GLU A 383 15.55 -4.37 15.49
C GLU A 383 17.09 -4.41 15.51
N GLU A 384 17.75 -3.84 14.50
CA GLU A 384 19.21 -3.66 14.48
C GLU A 384 19.70 -2.61 15.48
N THR A 385 18.90 -1.56 15.74
CA THR A 385 19.23 -0.59 16.80
C THR A 385 19.01 -1.18 18.19
N ASP A 386 18.05 -2.09 18.37
CA ASP A 386 17.88 -2.85 19.62
C ASP A 386 19.05 -3.78 19.90
N ALA A 387 19.53 -4.51 18.88
CA ALA A 387 20.70 -5.38 19.02
C ALA A 387 21.96 -4.58 19.41
N PHE A 388 22.18 -3.43 18.78
CA PHE A 388 23.28 -2.54 19.11
C PHE A 388 23.13 -1.91 20.50
N ALA A 389 21.92 -1.48 20.89
CA ALA A 389 21.65 -0.93 22.22
C ALA A 389 21.90 -1.97 23.33
N ASN A 390 21.51 -3.22 23.10
CA ASN A 390 21.79 -4.33 24.01
C ASN A 390 23.29 -4.62 24.12
N GLU A 391 24.03 -4.59 23.02
CA GLU A 391 25.49 -4.77 23.04
C GLU A 391 26.19 -3.62 23.77
N GLN A 392 25.76 -2.37 23.55
CA GLN A 392 26.32 -1.20 24.24
C GLN A 392 25.93 -1.17 25.73
N SER A 393 24.72 -1.57 26.09
CA SER A 393 24.30 -1.75 27.49
C SER A 393 25.15 -2.81 28.19
N SER A 394 25.44 -3.93 27.53
CA SER A 394 26.35 -4.95 28.07
C SER A 394 27.77 -4.43 28.27
N LYS A 395 28.30 -3.62 27.33
CA LYS A 395 29.62 -2.99 27.46
C LYS A 395 29.66 -1.94 28.57
N LEU A 396 28.60 -1.14 28.72
CA LEU A 396 28.44 -0.14 29.78
C LEU A 396 28.35 -0.82 31.16
N GLY A 397 27.64 -1.94 31.26
CA GLY A 397 27.61 -2.78 32.46
C GLY A 397 29.00 -3.31 32.86
N ALA A 398 29.79 -3.77 31.89
CA ALA A 398 31.17 -4.21 32.13
C ALA A 398 32.09 -3.05 32.59
N LEU A 399 31.95 -1.88 31.98
CA LEU A 399 32.65 -0.65 32.39
C LEU A 399 32.28 -0.22 33.81
N ARG A 400 31.00 -0.25 34.17
CA ARG A 400 30.55 0.07 35.54
C ARG A 400 31.14 -0.88 36.57
N LEU A 401 31.26 -2.17 36.23
CA LEU A 401 31.88 -3.17 37.09
C LEU A 401 33.39 -2.90 37.27
N MET A 402 34.08 -2.51 36.20
CA MET A 402 35.49 -2.12 36.24
C MET A 402 35.73 -0.86 37.08
N VAL A 403 34.86 0.16 36.95
CA VAL A 403 34.95 1.39 37.76
C VAL A 403 34.73 1.07 39.23
N ASN A 404 33.71 0.30 39.57
CA ASN A 404 33.48 -0.13 40.96
C ASN A 404 34.65 -0.98 41.50
N GLU A 405 35.26 -1.85 40.67
CA GLU A 405 36.44 -2.61 41.08
C GLU A 405 37.66 -1.69 41.31
N SER A 406 37.82 -0.65 40.48
CA SER A 406 38.86 0.37 40.67
C SER A 406 38.66 1.22 41.92
N GLU A 407 37.41 1.57 42.26
CA GLU A 407 37.03 2.24 43.51
C GLU A 407 37.44 1.36 44.72
N LEU A 408 37.12 0.06 44.67
CA LEU A 408 37.51 -0.88 45.71
C LEU A 408 39.04 -1.04 45.87
N TYR A 409 39.79 -1.02 44.76
CA TYR A 409 41.25 -1.05 44.82
C TYR A 409 41.81 0.23 45.44
N VAL A 410 41.23 1.40 45.14
CA VAL A 410 41.63 2.67 45.76
C VAL A 410 41.32 2.64 47.26
N GLU A 411 40.13 2.21 47.67
CA GLU A 411 39.78 2.05 49.09
C GLU A 411 40.74 1.10 49.83
N MET A 412 41.13 0.00 49.18
CA MET A 412 42.11 -0.94 49.76
C MET A 412 43.49 -0.27 49.93
N LEU A 413 43.93 0.49 48.92
CA LEU A 413 45.20 1.23 48.96
C LEU A 413 45.17 2.33 50.01
N GLU A 414 44.08 3.08 50.14
CA GLU A 414 43.88 4.07 51.20
C GLU A 414 43.91 3.41 52.57
N ARG A 415 43.20 2.30 52.75
CA ARG A 415 43.24 1.54 54.00
C ARG A 415 44.64 1.03 54.34
N ASP A 416 45.42 0.60 53.36
CA ASP A 416 46.79 0.16 53.56
C ASP A 416 47.75 1.34 53.82
N LEU A 417 47.51 2.50 53.20
CA LEU A 417 48.21 3.75 53.48
C LEU A 417 47.91 4.20 54.91
N ASP A 418 46.66 4.16 55.36
CA ASP A 418 46.25 4.48 56.73
C ASP A 418 46.89 3.54 57.74
N LYS A 419 46.93 2.22 57.46
CA LYS A 419 47.67 1.26 58.30
C LYS A 419 49.16 1.63 58.35
N ALA A 420 49.76 2.01 57.22
CA ALA A 420 51.15 2.42 57.17
C ALA A 420 51.38 3.73 57.94
N HIS A 421 50.44 4.68 57.87
CA HIS A 421 50.46 5.92 58.65
C HIS A 421 50.32 5.66 60.14
N VAL A 422 49.36 4.84 60.57
CA VAL A 422 49.20 4.43 61.98
C VAL A 422 50.43 3.67 62.46
N LEU A 423 51.02 2.79 61.64
CA LEU A 423 52.26 2.10 61.99
C LEU A 423 53.43 3.08 62.12
N ARG A 424 53.58 4.02 61.19
CA ARG A 424 54.61 5.06 61.23
C ARG A 424 54.42 5.94 62.46
N GLU A 425 53.21 6.41 62.71
CA GLU A 425 52.87 7.24 63.87
C GLU A 425 53.07 6.46 65.17
N SER A 426 52.75 5.17 65.23
CA SER A 426 53.03 4.33 66.40
C SER A 426 54.53 4.09 66.62
N LEU A 427 55.32 4.00 65.54
CA LEU A 427 56.78 3.88 65.60
C LEU A 427 57.42 5.21 66.00
N GLU A 428 56.90 6.32 65.50
CA GLU A 428 57.32 7.68 65.80
C GLU A 428 56.95 8.06 67.24
N ARG A 429 55.71 7.79 67.66
CA ARG A 429 55.30 7.86 69.07
C ARG A 429 56.15 6.95 69.93
N ARG A 430 56.44 5.71 69.56
CA ARG A 430 57.32 4.84 70.35
C ARG A 430 58.78 5.31 70.37
N LEU A 431 59.25 6.02 69.34
CA LEU A 431 60.56 6.68 69.32
C LEU A 431 60.57 7.92 70.23
N LEU A 432 59.49 8.71 70.22
CA LEU A 432 59.29 9.89 71.07
C LEU A 432 59.03 9.50 72.55
N ASP A 433 58.21 8.49 72.79
CA ASP A 433 57.81 7.90 74.09
C ASP A 433 58.85 6.94 74.68
N THR A 434 60.00 6.75 74.04
CA THR A 434 61.15 6.21 74.80
C THR A 434 61.60 7.16 75.92
N ASN A 435 61.07 8.39 75.95
CA ASN A 435 61.37 9.39 76.97
C ASN A 435 60.21 9.68 77.96
N GLU A 436 58.98 9.22 77.73
CA GLU A 436 57.81 9.55 78.59
C GLU A 436 56.86 8.36 78.77
N LEU A 437 57.35 7.31 79.43
CA LEU A 437 56.56 6.13 79.79
C LEU A 437 55.78 6.34 81.11
N ALA A 438 55.03 7.44 81.21
CA ALA A 438 54.20 7.72 82.38
C ALA A 438 52.92 8.49 82.02
N GLU A 439 51.79 7.77 82.12
CA GLU A 439 50.43 8.28 82.34
C GLU A 439 49.71 9.02 81.20
N VAL A 440 48.93 8.29 80.39
CA VAL A 440 47.63 8.78 79.90
C VAL A 440 46.58 7.66 79.97
N SER A 441 45.45 8.00 80.59
CA SER A 441 44.30 7.18 80.98
C SER A 441 43.44 6.67 79.82
N ILE A 442 43.05 5.39 79.90
CA ILE A 442 42.36 4.58 78.86
C ILE A 442 40.82 4.73 78.87
N ASP A 443 40.23 5.45 79.85
CA ASP A 443 38.81 5.27 80.20
C ASP A 443 37.80 6.06 79.34
N ASP A 444 38.21 7.14 78.65
CA ASP A 444 37.28 8.02 77.90
C ASP A 444 37.08 7.60 76.44
N SER A 445 37.94 6.70 75.92
CA SER A 445 37.85 6.20 74.54
C SER A 445 36.89 5.02 74.38
N PHE A 446 36.59 4.29 75.47
CA PHE A 446 35.83 3.04 75.40
C PHE A 446 34.30 3.30 75.39
N THR A 447 33.84 4.27 76.17
CA THR A 447 32.43 4.65 76.29
C THR A 447 31.87 5.35 75.06
N ALA A 448 32.69 6.13 74.34
CA ALA A 448 32.30 6.75 73.07
C ALA A 448 32.16 5.73 71.92
N MET A 449 32.90 4.63 71.98
CA MET A 449 32.86 3.56 70.97
C MET A 449 31.61 2.70 71.15
N GLU A 450 31.27 2.30 72.38
CA GLU A 450 30.04 1.53 72.66
C GLU A 450 28.75 2.24 72.23
N HIS A 451 28.69 3.57 72.35
CA HIS A 451 27.50 4.33 71.94
C HIS A 451 27.35 4.40 70.41
N ARG A 452 28.46 4.46 69.67
CA ARG A 452 28.47 4.44 68.21
C ARG A 452 28.08 3.06 67.67
N ASP A 453 28.58 2.01 68.30
CA ASP A 453 28.24 0.63 67.93
C ASP A 453 26.75 0.33 68.19
N LEU A 454 26.17 0.87 69.27
CA LEU A 454 24.73 0.75 69.54
C LEU A 454 23.85 1.49 68.51
N GLU A 455 24.28 2.67 68.07
CA GLU A 455 23.57 3.44 67.03
C GLU A 455 23.68 2.77 65.65
N GLU A 456 24.84 2.18 65.33
CA GLU A 456 25.03 1.40 64.11
C GLU A 456 24.17 0.12 64.10
N ILE A 457 24.05 -0.58 65.23
CA ILE A 457 23.17 -1.74 65.36
C ILE A 457 21.70 -1.36 65.17
N GLU A 458 21.26 -0.21 65.68
CA GLU A 458 19.89 0.26 65.48
C GLU A 458 19.62 0.65 64.02
N ASN A 459 20.55 1.34 63.37
CA ASN A 459 20.45 1.66 61.94
C ASN A 459 20.42 0.39 61.07
N LEU A 460 21.27 -0.60 61.38
CA LEU A 460 21.25 -1.89 60.68
C LEU A 460 19.92 -2.64 60.90
N ARG A 461 19.30 -2.49 62.06
CA ARG A 461 17.98 -3.07 62.35
C ARG A 461 16.89 -2.40 61.52
N GLU A 462 16.88 -1.07 61.45
CA GLU A 462 15.93 -0.30 60.65
C GLU A 462 16.06 -0.62 59.15
N VAL A 463 17.29 -0.63 58.62
CA VAL A 463 17.55 -1.01 57.22
C VAL A 463 17.08 -2.44 56.93
N ASN A 464 17.26 -3.38 57.85
CA ASN A 464 16.84 -4.75 57.67
C ASN A 464 15.30 -4.90 57.73
N GLU A 465 14.61 -4.11 58.56
CA GLU A 465 13.15 -4.03 58.57
C GLU A 465 12.60 -3.45 57.25
N GLU A 466 13.25 -2.42 56.69
CA GLU A 466 12.90 -1.87 55.38
C GLU A 466 13.13 -2.89 54.24
N LEU A 467 14.25 -3.62 54.28
CA LEU A 467 14.58 -4.65 53.29
C LEU A 467 13.60 -5.83 53.34
N GLU A 468 13.15 -6.24 54.54
CA GLU A 468 12.09 -7.24 54.67
C GLU A 468 10.73 -6.74 54.15
N ALA A 469 10.42 -5.46 54.32
CA ALA A 469 9.20 -4.86 53.78
C ALA A 469 9.23 -4.80 52.24
N GLU A 470 10.35 -4.39 51.64
CA GLU A 470 10.53 -4.41 50.19
C GLU A 470 10.47 -5.83 49.64
N ARG A 471 11.11 -6.80 50.30
CA ARG A 471 11.03 -8.21 49.89
C ARG A 471 9.59 -8.71 49.88
N LYS A 472 8.80 -8.40 50.91
CA LYS A 472 7.38 -8.77 50.96
C LYS A 472 6.57 -8.11 49.85
N ARG A 473 6.88 -6.86 49.50
CA ARG A 473 6.23 -6.15 48.39
C ARG A 473 6.58 -6.80 47.05
N LEU A 474 7.86 -7.08 46.79
CA LEU A 474 8.31 -7.74 45.56
C LEU A 474 7.73 -9.15 45.42
N ASP A 475 7.65 -9.92 46.51
CA ASP A 475 7.02 -11.25 46.51
C ASP A 475 5.51 -11.18 46.18
N ALA A 476 4.82 -10.10 46.57
CA ALA A 476 3.41 -9.89 46.21
C ALA A 476 3.25 -9.52 44.74
N GLU A 477 4.12 -8.66 44.21
CA GLU A 477 4.14 -8.26 42.80
C GLU A 477 4.47 -9.43 41.87
N LEU A 478 5.39 -10.31 42.28
CA LEU A 478 5.69 -11.57 41.58
C LEU A 478 4.49 -12.51 41.50
N ARG A 479 3.70 -12.62 42.58
CA ARG A 479 2.49 -13.45 42.58
C ARG A 479 1.40 -12.89 41.67
N ASP A 480 1.25 -11.57 41.62
CA ASP A 480 0.29 -10.91 40.72
C ASP A 480 0.71 -11.10 39.24
N GLY A 481 2.01 -11.00 38.95
CA GLY A 481 2.56 -11.31 37.64
C GLY A 481 2.31 -12.75 37.20
N VAL A 482 2.43 -13.73 38.12
CA VAL A 482 2.07 -15.13 37.86
C VAL A 482 0.59 -15.29 37.54
N THR A 483 -0.33 -14.64 38.26
CA THR A 483 -1.76 -14.70 37.93
C THR A 483 -2.07 -14.09 36.57
N GLN A 484 -1.44 -12.96 36.21
CA GLN A 484 -1.59 -12.38 34.87
C GLN A 484 -1.06 -13.31 33.77
N SER A 485 0.02 -14.04 34.03
CA SER A 485 0.53 -15.06 33.10
C SER A 485 -0.44 -16.22 32.88
N GLU A 486 -1.16 -16.66 33.92
CA GLU A 486 -2.16 -17.72 33.81
C GLU A 486 -3.38 -17.25 32.99
N GLU A 487 -3.80 -15.99 33.18
CA GLU A 487 -4.86 -15.37 32.38
C GLU A 487 -4.47 -15.26 30.89
N LEU A 488 -3.20 -14.92 30.60
CA LEU A 488 -2.68 -14.91 29.23
C LEU A 488 -2.69 -16.30 28.59
N ILE A 489 -2.35 -17.35 29.35
CA ILE A 489 -2.43 -18.74 28.86
C ILE A 489 -3.88 -19.13 28.56
N GLU A 490 -4.84 -18.72 29.39
CA GLU A 490 -6.27 -18.97 29.14
C GLU A 490 -6.78 -18.21 27.91
N LEU A 491 -6.34 -16.96 27.72
CA LEU A 491 -6.64 -16.16 26.53
C LEU A 491 -6.04 -16.78 25.26
N GLN A 492 -4.79 -17.25 25.31
CA GLN A 492 -4.16 -17.96 24.20
C GLN A 492 -4.97 -19.19 23.79
N LYS A 493 -5.41 -19.99 24.76
CA LYS A 493 -6.24 -21.16 24.49
C LYS A 493 -7.59 -20.78 23.83
N LYS A 494 -8.20 -19.65 24.23
CA LYS A 494 -9.42 -19.14 23.60
C LYS A 494 -9.19 -18.65 22.17
N VAL A 495 -8.02 -18.09 21.88
CA VAL A 495 -7.62 -17.70 20.52
C VAL A 495 -7.51 -18.96 19.66
N ASP A 496 -6.81 -19.99 20.12
CA ASP A 496 -6.67 -21.25 19.40
C ASP A 496 -8.05 -21.91 19.11
N GLU A 497 -8.96 -21.91 20.10
CA GLU A 497 -10.34 -22.41 19.91
C GLU A 497 -11.17 -21.57 18.91
N LEU A 498 -10.87 -20.28 18.76
CA LEU A 498 -11.54 -19.42 17.78
C LEU A 498 -10.96 -19.65 16.37
N ASP A 499 -9.66 -19.86 16.25
CA ASP A 499 -9.00 -20.16 14.98
C ASP A 499 -9.50 -21.50 14.41
N ASP A 500 -9.65 -22.53 15.26
CA ASP A 500 -10.24 -23.82 14.87
C ASP A 500 -11.69 -23.66 14.34
N LYS A 501 -12.48 -22.78 14.98
CA LYS A 501 -13.84 -22.48 14.52
C LYS A 501 -13.85 -21.74 13.19
N ILE A 502 -12.93 -20.79 13.00
CA ILE A 502 -12.78 -20.06 11.73
C ILE A 502 -12.41 -21.04 10.61
N ALA A 503 -11.45 -21.94 10.85
CA ALA A 503 -11.05 -22.95 9.89
C ALA A 503 -12.22 -23.87 9.49
N ASN A 504 -12.99 -24.36 10.46
CA ASN A 504 -14.17 -25.19 10.20
C ASN A 504 -15.25 -24.43 9.42
N ILE A 505 -15.49 -23.16 9.75
CA ILE A 505 -16.43 -22.32 9.00
C ILE A 505 -15.94 -22.11 7.56
N GLN A 506 -14.66 -21.83 7.36
CA GLN A 506 -14.07 -21.70 6.02
C GLN A 506 -14.23 -22.98 5.20
N GLU A 507 -13.99 -24.15 5.79
CA GLU A 507 -14.22 -25.45 5.15
C GLU A 507 -15.69 -25.63 4.75
N GLN A 508 -16.64 -25.28 5.63
CA GLN A 508 -18.07 -25.33 5.32
C GLN A 508 -18.48 -24.34 4.21
N TYR A 509 -17.85 -23.16 4.16
CA TYR A 509 -18.07 -22.20 3.06
C TYR A 509 -17.59 -22.76 1.73
N VAL A 510 -16.40 -23.38 1.69
CA VAL A 510 -15.87 -24.03 0.48
C VAL A 510 -16.78 -25.18 0.04
N GLU A 511 -17.20 -26.04 0.97
CA GLU A 511 -18.11 -27.15 0.64
C GLU A 511 -19.47 -26.63 0.10
N MET A 512 -19.96 -25.53 0.67
CA MET A 512 -21.16 -24.85 0.19
C MET A 512 -20.96 -24.30 -1.23
N GLU A 513 -19.84 -23.62 -1.51
CA GLU A 513 -19.48 -23.13 -2.85
C GLU A 513 -19.37 -24.28 -3.87
N GLU A 514 -18.71 -25.38 -3.51
CA GLU A 514 -18.62 -26.57 -4.36
C GLU A 514 -20.00 -27.17 -4.66
N ARG A 515 -20.88 -27.24 -3.66
CA ARG A 515 -22.27 -27.70 -3.85
C ARG A 515 -23.06 -26.75 -4.77
N TYR A 516 -22.88 -25.44 -4.63
CA TYR A 516 -23.52 -24.47 -5.52
C TYR A 516 -23.01 -24.56 -6.95
N LEU A 517 -21.68 -24.67 -7.15
CA LEU A 517 -21.07 -24.86 -8.47
C LEU A 517 -21.55 -26.15 -9.12
N THR A 518 -21.60 -27.25 -8.37
CA THR A 518 -22.11 -28.55 -8.85
C THR A 518 -23.59 -28.46 -9.24
N ALA A 519 -24.41 -27.77 -8.44
CA ALA A 519 -25.82 -27.54 -8.77
C ALA A 519 -25.99 -26.68 -10.03
N LEU A 520 -25.11 -25.69 -10.25
CA LEU A 520 -25.13 -24.84 -11.43
C LEU A 520 -24.77 -25.63 -12.70
N MET A 521 -23.71 -26.43 -12.64
CA MET A 521 -23.30 -27.32 -13.74
C MET A 521 -24.37 -28.35 -14.08
N SER A 522 -25.01 -28.96 -13.08
CA SER A 522 -26.09 -29.95 -13.30
C SER A 522 -27.35 -29.38 -13.97
N LYS A 523 -27.51 -28.05 -13.98
CA LYS A 523 -28.60 -27.33 -14.66
C LYS A 523 -28.26 -26.98 -16.10
N GLU A 524 -26.99 -26.88 -16.45
CA GLU A 524 -26.53 -26.67 -17.84
C GLU A 524 -26.57 -27.96 -18.66
N ASP A 525 -26.50 -29.13 -18.03
CA ASP A 525 -26.55 -30.45 -18.68
C ASP A 525 -27.99 -30.99 -18.96
N LYS A 526 -29.03 -30.18 -18.77
CA LYS A 526 -30.44 -30.49 -19.13
C LYS A 526 -30.98 -29.48 -20.12
#